data_AF-A0A6A3TRF4-F1
#
_entry.id   AF-A0A6A3TRF4-F1
#
_cell.length_a   1.000
_cell.length_b   1.000
_cell.length_c   1.000
_cell.angle_alpha   90.00
_cell.angle_beta   90.00
_cell.angle_gamma   90.00
#
_symmetry.space_group_name_H-M   'P 1'
#
loop_
_entity.id
_entity.type
_entity.pdbx_description
1 polymer ?
#
loop_
_entity_poly.entity_id
_entity_poly.type
_entity_poly.pdbx_seq_one_letter_code
_entity_poly.pdbx_strand_id
1 'polypeptide(L)'
;MEKTIERNQTINTQSKTSYTLTASEQHEGYLFKQEKNKAWKRCFFVVRIDGYIECRDHEHGAADRKFSGYIKAVSFADSHANGLAIQLRTDASMVCYADSYDEQMLWYGAISAAACANGKTAQPKTLVKSCYVQTALSNHAGWLYKQAGLFKGWKRLYFTLHGLELAYAKDTNSETVLCDKAHSVEEWEGHANGLLIRLMSGRVWKVHAESYETAKRWRSVISSACRHAETFTLKKYLNSRRRKKLRPVFGGWLTEVSKGCRLRRFYVIDGSTLGVANDVDNQLERLGTVVDVGSTRDLECGMVFTLANGNKLKVNCDSLADSRCWYECLNFSFKQ
;
A
#
# COMPACT_ATOMS: atom_id res chain seq x y z
N MET A 1 -43.50 52.25 2.23
CA MET A 1 -42.72 52.34 0.98
C MET A 1 -41.27 52.53 1.42
N GLU A 2 -40.40 51.56 1.10
CA GLU A 2 -38.92 51.54 1.23
C GLU A 2 -38.31 51.62 2.66
N LYS A 3 -37.25 50.91 3.05
CA LYS A 3 -36.41 49.82 2.48
C LYS A 3 -35.64 49.25 3.69
N THR A 4 -35.85 47.99 4.05
CA THR A 4 -35.07 47.31 5.11
C THR A 4 -33.81 46.72 4.48
N ILE A 5 -32.65 47.14 4.99
CA ILE A 5 -31.32 46.69 4.55
C ILE A 5 -31.04 45.31 5.17
N GLU A 6 -30.99 44.28 4.35
CA GLU A 6 -30.53 42.94 4.74
C GLU A 6 -29.01 42.92 4.96
N ARG A 7 -28.62 42.50 6.17
CA ARG A 7 -27.23 42.19 6.51
C ARG A 7 -26.89 40.80 5.96
N ASN A 8 -26.16 40.77 4.85
CA ASN A 8 -25.48 39.57 4.35
C ASN A 8 -24.42 39.10 5.36
N GLN A 9 -24.68 37.99 6.04
CA GLN A 9 -23.63 37.18 6.68
C GLN A 9 -23.23 36.07 5.70
N THR A 10 -22.18 36.33 4.94
CA THR A 10 -21.46 35.34 4.16
C THR A 10 -20.75 34.38 5.13
N ILE A 11 -21.37 33.21 5.36
CA ILE A 11 -20.68 32.09 6.01
C ILE A 11 -19.70 31.54 4.98
N ASN A 12 -18.43 31.87 5.19
CA ASN A 12 -17.30 31.34 4.46
C ASN A 12 -17.13 29.86 4.84
N THR A 13 -17.75 28.94 4.09
CA THR A 13 -17.53 27.50 4.23
C THR A 13 -16.11 27.18 3.76
N GLN A 14 -15.17 27.20 4.70
CA GLN A 14 -13.86 26.57 4.54
C GLN A 14 -14.06 25.09 4.23
N SER A 15 -13.65 24.65 3.04
CA SER A 15 -13.57 23.25 2.64
C SER A 15 -12.63 22.49 3.58
N LYS A 16 -13.20 21.84 4.60
CA LYS A 16 -12.53 20.77 5.34
C LYS A 16 -12.75 19.47 4.58
N THR A 17 -11.90 19.17 3.60
CA THR A 17 -11.83 17.83 3.00
C THR A 17 -11.22 16.87 4.02
N SER A 18 -12.09 16.28 4.85
CA SER A 18 -11.71 15.16 5.71
C SER A 18 -11.81 13.87 4.89
N TYR A 19 -10.69 13.19 4.67
CA TYR A 19 -10.65 11.89 3.98
C TYR A 19 -11.01 10.70 4.90
N THR A 20 -11.55 10.98 6.10
CA THR A 20 -12.09 9.94 6.99
C THR A 20 -13.60 9.85 6.79
N LEU A 21 -14.02 9.09 5.78
CA LEU A 21 -15.37 8.55 5.76
C LEU A 21 -15.46 7.55 6.93
N THR A 22 -16.27 7.89 7.92
CA THR A 22 -16.55 6.96 9.02
C THR A 22 -17.37 5.80 8.46
N ALA A 23 -17.17 4.58 8.98
CA ALA A 23 -17.80 3.34 8.51
C ALA A 23 -19.34 3.30 8.64
N SER A 24 -19.98 4.43 8.96
CA SER A 24 -21.43 4.59 9.15
C SER A 24 -22.16 5.18 7.94
N GLU A 25 -21.46 5.65 6.91
CA GLU A 25 -22.09 6.32 5.77
C GLU A 25 -21.90 5.54 4.46
N GLN A 26 -23.00 5.34 3.74
CA GLN A 26 -23.00 4.85 2.36
C GLN A 26 -22.32 5.91 1.48
N HIS A 27 -21.43 5.47 0.57
CA HIS A 27 -20.82 6.35 -0.42
C HIS A 27 -21.35 6.00 -1.80
N GLU A 28 -21.88 6.99 -2.50
CA GLU A 28 -22.49 6.80 -3.81
C GLU A 28 -22.16 7.95 -4.76
N GLY A 29 -22.23 7.67 -6.06
CA GLY A 29 -21.90 8.65 -7.08
C GLY A 29 -21.46 7.98 -8.37
N TYR A 30 -20.92 8.79 -9.28
CA TYR A 30 -20.49 8.30 -10.58
C TYR A 30 -19.01 7.94 -10.60
N LEU A 31 -18.70 6.83 -11.27
CA LEU A 31 -17.35 6.47 -11.71
C LEU A 31 -17.41 6.06 -13.18
N PHE A 32 -16.30 6.17 -13.88
CA PHE A 32 -16.17 5.67 -15.24
C PHE A 32 -15.57 4.27 -15.22
N LYS A 33 -16.37 3.26 -15.53
CA LYS A 33 -15.96 1.85 -15.57
C LYS A 33 -15.43 1.49 -16.95
N GLN A 34 -14.32 0.75 -17.01
CA GLN A 34 -13.76 0.23 -18.25
C GLN A 34 -14.58 -0.95 -18.79
N GLU A 35 -15.00 -0.85 -20.04
CA GLU A 35 -15.69 -1.90 -20.78
C GLU A 35 -14.70 -2.86 -21.46
N LYS A 36 -15.17 -4.01 -21.95
CA LYS A 36 -14.31 -5.03 -22.60
C LYS A 36 -13.54 -4.49 -23.81
N ASN A 37 -14.14 -3.52 -24.52
CA ASN A 37 -13.53 -2.83 -25.66
C ASN A 37 -12.58 -1.69 -25.24
N LYS A 38 -12.25 -1.59 -23.93
CA LYS A 38 -11.46 -0.52 -23.32
C LYS A 38 -12.10 0.87 -23.36
N ALA A 39 -13.35 1.00 -23.82
CA ALA A 39 -14.10 2.25 -23.69
C ALA A 39 -14.49 2.48 -22.22
N TRP A 40 -14.73 3.74 -21.88
CA TRP A 40 -15.15 4.12 -20.54
C TRP A 40 -16.65 4.41 -20.52
N LYS A 41 -17.38 3.71 -19.65
CA LYS A 41 -18.82 3.91 -19.44
C LYS A 41 -19.02 4.57 -18.08
N ARG A 42 -19.73 5.70 -18.06
CA ARG A 42 -20.18 6.33 -16.81
C ARG A 42 -21.24 5.44 -16.17
N CYS A 43 -20.98 5.01 -14.95
CA CYS A 43 -21.87 4.14 -14.16
C CYS A 43 -22.07 4.77 -12.79
N PHE A 44 -23.22 4.53 -12.19
CA PHE A 44 -23.51 4.94 -10.82
C PHE A 44 -23.17 3.80 -9.86
N PHE A 45 -22.35 4.10 -8.87
CA PHE A 45 -21.91 3.14 -7.87
C PHE A 45 -22.50 3.47 -6.52
N VAL A 46 -22.76 2.43 -5.73
CA VAL A 46 -23.21 2.55 -4.34
C VAL A 46 -22.39 1.59 -3.50
N VAL A 47 -21.55 2.11 -2.61
CA VAL A 47 -20.80 1.33 -1.61
C VAL A 47 -21.56 1.37 -0.30
N ARG A 48 -22.11 0.22 0.07
CA ARG A 48 -22.95 0.05 1.26
C ARG A 48 -22.08 -0.25 2.49
N ILE A 49 -22.62 0.10 3.64
CA ILE A 49 -22.00 -0.12 4.96
C ILE A 49 -21.77 -1.61 5.29
N ASP A 50 -22.53 -2.51 4.66
CA ASP A 50 -22.40 -3.96 4.81
C ASP A 50 -21.29 -4.57 3.92
N GLY A 51 -20.53 -3.72 3.24
CA GLY A 51 -19.41 -4.11 2.39
C GLY A 51 -19.81 -4.51 0.96
N TYR A 52 -21.09 -4.37 0.60
CA TYR A 52 -21.57 -4.64 -0.75
C TYR A 52 -21.41 -3.40 -1.65
N ILE A 53 -20.95 -3.59 -2.89
CA ILE A 53 -20.97 -2.54 -3.92
C ILE A 53 -21.98 -2.87 -5.00
N GLU A 54 -22.78 -1.87 -5.38
CA GLU A 54 -23.69 -1.94 -6.51
C GLU A 54 -23.13 -1.10 -7.66
N CYS A 55 -23.17 -1.66 -8.87
CA CYS A 55 -22.87 -0.97 -10.11
C CYS A 55 -24.16 -0.85 -10.93
N ARG A 56 -24.58 0.36 -11.27
CA ARG A 56 -25.80 0.65 -12.03
C ARG A 56 -25.44 1.48 -13.26
N ASP A 57 -26.28 1.41 -14.30
CA ASP A 57 -26.10 2.22 -15.50
C ASP A 57 -26.38 3.72 -15.23
N HIS A 58 -27.24 4.01 -14.27
CA HIS A 58 -27.58 5.35 -13.78
C HIS A 58 -28.13 5.22 -12.35
N GLU A 59 -28.32 6.35 -11.66
CA GLU A 59 -28.68 6.41 -10.24
C GLU A 59 -29.85 5.51 -9.83
N HIS A 60 -30.93 5.52 -10.62
CA HIS A 60 -32.15 4.74 -10.38
C HIS A 60 -32.20 3.42 -11.19
N GLY A 61 -31.10 3.04 -11.83
CA GLY A 61 -31.01 1.85 -12.67
C GLY A 61 -30.95 0.56 -11.86
N ALA A 62 -31.28 -0.57 -12.49
CA ALA A 62 -31.07 -1.87 -11.89
C ALA A 62 -29.57 -2.15 -11.68
N ALA A 63 -29.23 -2.81 -10.59
CA ALA A 63 -27.86 -3.24 -10.32
C ALA A 63 -27.41 -4.32 -11.31
N ASP A 64 -26.26 -4.09 -11.95
CA ASP A 64 -25.59 -5.08 -12.79
C ASP A 64 -25.08 -6.21 -11.89
N ARG A 65 -25.71 -7.39 -12.00
CA ARG A 65 -25.40 -8.57 -11.18
C ARG A 65 -23.95 -9.05 -11.31
N LYS A 66 -23.28 -8.78 -12.43
CA LYS A 66 -21.90 -9.20 -12.65
C LYS A 66 -20.91 -8.30 -11.93
N PHE A 67 -21.22 -7.02 -11.87
CA PHE A 67 -20.36 -5.96 -11.35
C PHE A 67 -20.81 -5.43 -9.98
N SER A 68 -21.82 -6.08 -9.39
CA SER A 68 -22.29 -5.83 -8.03
C SER A 68 -21.97 -7.05 -7.15
N GLY A 69 -21.52 -6.80 -5.92
CA GLY A 69 -21.10 -7.89 -5.04
C GLY A 69 -20.40 -7.41 -3.77
N TYR A 70 -20.04 -8.35 -2.91
CA TYR A 70 -19.18 -8.05 -1.77
C TYR A 70 -17.77 -7.72 -2.23
N ILE A 71 -17.28 -6.56 -1.79
CA ILE A 71 -15.93 -6.08 -2.08
C ILE A 71 -14.91 -7.00 -1.40
N LYS A 72 -13.92 -7.46 -2.17
CA LYS A 72 -12.76 -8.21 -1.69
C LYS A 72 -11.57 -7.28 -1.47
N ALA A 73 -11.29 -6.40 -2.42
CA ALA A 73 -10.18 -5.46 -2.35
C ALA A 73 -10.39 -4.28 -3.29
N VAL A 74 -9.65 -3.20 -3.06
CA VAL A 74 -9.48 -2.09 -4.00
C VAL A 74 -8.01 -1.69 -4.06
N SER A 75 -7.57 -1.26 -5.23
CA SER A 75 -6.23 -0.72 -5.45
C SER A 75 -6.28 0.41 -6.46
N PHE A 76 -5.17 1.11 -6.65
CA PHE A 76 -5.05 2.07 -7.75
C PHE A 76 -4.82 1.34 -9.08
N ALA A 77 -5.33 1.90 -10.16
CA ALA A 77 -5.18 1.34 -11.50
C ALA A 77 -4.36 2.29 -12.40
N ASP A 78 -3.24 1.81 -12.93
CA ASP A 78 -2.33 2.62 -13.78
C ASP A 78 -2.88 2.92 -15.18
N SER A 79 -4.03 2.35 -15.55
CA SER A 79 -4.63 2.52 -16.86
C SER A 79 -5.29 3.89 -17.09
N HIS A 80 -5.52 4.68 -16.03
CA HIS A 80 -6.07 6.03 -16.11
C HIS A 80 -5.60 6.88 -14.92
N ALA A 81 -5.53 8.21 -15.10
CA ALA A 81 -5.38 9.13 -13.97
C ALA A 81 -6.58 8.97 -13.03
N ASN A 82 -6.38 9.01 -11.71
CA ASN A 82 -7.48 8.80 -10.76
C ASN A 82 -8.14 7.40 -10.85
N GLY A 83 -7.43 6.41 -11.38
CA GLY A 83 -7.91 5.04 -11.61
C GLY A 83 -7.95 4.18 -10.33
N LEU A 84 -8.97 3.34 -10.22
CA LEU A 84 -9.14 2.33 -9.18
C LEU A 84 -9.42 0.96 -9.82
N ALA A 85 -8.83 -0.10 -9.29
CA ALA A 85 -9.20 -1.47 -9.59
C ALA A 85 -9.95 -2.05 -8.38
N ILE A 86 -11.18 -2.50 -8.61
CA ILE A 86 -12.08 -3.04 -7.59
C ILE A 86 -12.22 -4.53 -7.84
N GLN A 87 -11.96 -5.36 -6.84
CA GLN A 87 -12.13 -6.80 -6.89
C GLN A 87 -13.31 -7.22 -6.01
N LEU A 88 -14.21 -8.03 -6.58
CA LEU A 88 -15.33 -8.62 -5.87
C LEU A 88 -14.98 -10.04 -5.38
N ARG A 89 -15.72 -10.55 -4.39
CA ARG A 89 -15.61 -11.94 -3.92
C ARG A 89 -16.02 -12.98 -4.97
N THR A 90 -16.76 -12.58 -5.99
CA THR A 90 -17.11 -13.40 -7.15
C THR A 90 -15.95 -13.57 -8.14
N ASP A 91 -14.76 -13.07 -7.80
CA ASP A 91 -13.57 -12.92 -8.66
C ASP A 91 -13.78 -12.03 -9.89
N ALA A 92 -14.93 -11.39 -10.01
CA ALA A 92 -15.12 -10.28 -10.94
C ALA A 92 -14.24 -9.09 -10.52
N SER A 93 -13.61 -8.46 -11.50
CA SER A 93 -12.84 -7.24 -11.32
C SER A 93 -13.37 -6.15 -12.23
N MET A 94 -13.25 -4.91 -11.75
CA MET A 94 -13.60 -3.70 -12.47
C MET A 94 -12.43 -2.74 -12.38
N VAL A 95 -12.18 -2.04 -13.49
CA VAL A 95 -11.30 -0.89 -13.50
C VAL A 95 -12.19 0.33 -13.67
N CYS A 96 -12.08 1.28 -12.76
CA CYS A 96 -12.85 2.52 -12.75
C CYS A 96 -11.90 3.71 -12.69
N TYR A 97 -12.36 4.92 -13.03
CA TYR A 97 -11.69 6.15 -12.64
C TYR A 97 -12.70 7.19 -12.10
N ALA A 98 -12.21 8.06 -11.23
CA ALA A 98 -12.95 9.21 -10.69
C ALA A 98 -12.58 10.50 -11.44
N ASP A 99 -13.45 11.51 -11.41
CA ASP A 99 -13.23 12.76 -12.16
C ASP A 99 -12.07 13.59 -11.58
N SER A 100 -11.76 13.40 -10.29
CA SER A 100 -10.65 14.06 -9.61
C SER A 100 -9.87 13.13 -8.66
N TYR A 101 -8.68 13.58 -8.24
CA TYR A 101 -7.88 12.88 -7.22
C TYR A 101 -8.61 12.82 -5.87
N ASP A 102 -9.28 13.91 -5.47
CA ASP A 102 -10.02 13.94 -4.21
C ASP A 102 -11.17 12.94 -4.22
N GLU A 103 -11.91 12.84 -5.33
CA GLU A 103 -12.94 11.82 -5.51
C GLU A 103 -12.35 10.41 -5.53
N GLN A 104 -11.22 10.19 -6.20
CA GLN A 104 -10.53 8.89 -6.17
C GLN A 104 -10.22 8.48 -4.73
N MET A 105 -9.74 9.40 -3.90
CA MET A 105 -9.41 9.12 -2.51
C MET A 105 -10.65 8.86 -1.65
N LEU A 106 -11.77 9.56 -1.89
CA LEU A 106 -13.05 9.26 -1.24
C LEU A 106 -13.56 7.87 -1.59
N TRP A 107 -13.57 7.52 -2.88
CA TRP A 107 -13.95 6.20 -3.35
C TRP A 107 -13.02 5.11 -2.81
N TYR A 108 -11.71 5.33 -2.85
CA TYR A 108 -10.73 4.39 -2.29
C TYR A 108 -10.98 4.15 -0.80
N GLY A 109 -11.22 5.21 -0.01
CA GLY A 109 -11.54 5.12 1.40
C GLY A 109 -12.81 4.31 1.68
N ALA A 110 -13.90 4.63 0.98
CA ALA A 110 -15.19 3.94 1.12
C ALA A 110 -15.08 2.45 0.75
N ILE A 111 -14.49 2.14 -0.40
CA ILE A 111 -14.36 0.76 -0.89
C ILE A 111 -13.39 -0.03 -0.01
N SER A 112 -12.32 0.60 0.48
CA SER A 112 -11.40 -0.04 1.44
C SER A 112 -12.06 -0.36 2.77
N ALA A 113 -12.87 0.57 3.31
CA ALA A 113 -13.63 0.34 4.55
C ALA A 113 -14.62 -0.82 4.39
N ALA A 114 -15.33 -0.86 3.26
CA ALA A 114 -16.24 -1.94 2.89
C ALA A 114 -15.52 -3.30 2.72
N ALA A 115 -14.36 -3.33 2.06
CA ALA A 115 -13.52 -4.54 1.95
C ALA A 115 -13.10 -5.06 3.33
N CYS A 116 -12.66 -4.17 4.22
CA CYS A 116 -12.30 -4.47 5.59
C CYS A 116 -13.49 -5.01 6.40
N ALA A 117 -14.70 -4.45 6.23
CA ALA A 117 -15.91 -4.94 6.88
C ALA A 117 -16.22 -6.38 6.45
N ASN A 118 -16.08 -6.69 5.16
CA ASN A 118 -16.25 -8.05 4.65
C ASN A 118 -15.22 -9.02 5.20
N GLY A 119 -13.97 -8.59 5.43
CA GLY A 119 -12.93 -9.42 6.03
C GLY A 119 -13.25 -9.90 7.45
N LYS A 120 -14.10 -9.18 8.20
CA LYS A 120 -14.42 -9.47 9.61
C LYS A 120 -15.40 -10.64 9.81
N THR A 121 -16.14 -11.10 8.79
CA THR A 121 -17.14 -12.18 8.96
C THR A 121 -16.56 -13.60 8.99
N ALA A 122 -15.25 -13.79 8.83
CA ALA A 122 -14.68 -15.14 8.88
C ALA A 122 -13.18 -15.18 9.21
N GLN A 123 -12.69 -14.52 10.27
CA GLN A 123 -11.34 -14.84 10.79
C GLN A 123 -11.23 -14.70 12.32
N PRO A 124 -10.55 -15.66 13.00
CA PRO A 124 -10.11 -15.46 14.37
C PRO A 124 -9.22 -14.22 14.41
N LYS A 125 -9.54 -13.28 15.32
CA LYS A 125 -8.73 -12.09 15.59
C LYS A 125 -7.26 -12.50 15.73
N THR A 126 -6.43 -12.05 14.81
CA THR A 126 -4.99 -12.20 14.92
C THR A 126 -4.53 -11.42 16.15
N LEU A 127 -3.75 -12.07 17.02
CA LEU A 127 -3.11 -11.42 18.17
C LEU A 127 -1.99 -10.45 17.77
N VAL A 128 -1.82 -10.17 16.48
CA VAL A 128 -0.76 -9.30 15.96
C VAL A 128 -1.28 -7.86 16.00
N LYS A 129 -1.03 -7.17 17.11
CA LYS A 129 -1.24 -5.72 17.20
C LYS A 129 -0.32 -5.03 16.17
N SER A 130 -0.97 -4.42 15.20
CA SER A 130 -0.45 -3.71 14.04
C SER A 130 0.73 -2.75 14.25
N CYS A 131 0.88 -2.14 15.43
CA CYS A 131 1.70 -0.91 15.49
C CYS A 131 3.21 -1.11 15.63
N TYR A 132 3.71 -2.31 15.95
CA TYR A 132 5.16 -2.53 16.10
C TYR A 132 5.54 -4.00 15.92
N VAL A 133 5.25 -4.59 14.76
CA VAL A 133 5.91 -5.86 14.45
C VAL A 133 7.40 -5.55 14.27
N GLN A 134 8.19 -5.79 15.32
CA GLN A 134 9.64 -5.63 15.27
C GLN A 134 10.22 -6.75 14.40
N THR A 135 10.23 -6.50 13.10
CA THR A 135 10.87 -7.34 12.09
C THR A 135 12.38 -7.26 12.20
N ALA A 136 13.08 -8.20 11.55
CA ALA A 136 14.54 -8.24 11.53
C ALA A 136 15.18 -6.93 11.03
N LEU A 137 14.48 -6.23 10.12
CA LEU A 137 14.89 -4.96 9.53
C LEU A 137 13.91 -3.86 9.92
N SER A 138 14.39 -2.62 9.97
CA SER A 138 13.53 -1.44 10.19
C SER A 138 12.68 -1.18 8.96
N ASN A 139 11.42 -0.81 9.18
CA ASN A 139 10.49 -0.46 8.12
C ASN A 139 9.91 0.93 8.36
N HIS A 140 9.70 1.69 7.28
CA HIS A 140 8.95 2.93 7.32
C HIS A 140 8.36 3.23 5.94
N ALA A 141 7.26 3.96 5.89
CA ALA A 141 6.72 4.45 4.63
C ALA A 141 5.96 5.76 4.82
N GLY A 142 5.69 6.43 3.70
CA GLY A 142 4.98 7.70 3.70
C GLY A 142 5.25 8.53 2.45
N TRP A 143 4.50 9.62 2.33
CA TRP A 143 4.57 10.53 1.19
C TRP A 143 5.74 11.50 1.32
N LEU A 144 6.47 11.69 0.22
CA LEU A 144 7.48 12.74 0.06
C LEU A 144 7.38 13.34 -1.34
N TYR A 145 7.83 14.58 -1.47
CA TYR A 145 7.95 15.25 -2.76
C TYR A 145 9.38 15.09 -3.26
N LYS A 146 9.55 14.47 -4.43
CA LYS A 146 10.86 14.27 -5.05
C LYS A 146 11.07 15.25 -6.19
N GLN A 147 12.26 15.84 -6.24
CA GLN A 147 12.67 16.65 -7.38
C GLN A 147 12.87 15.76 -8.62
N ALA A 148 12.24 16.14 -9.74
CA ALA A 148 12.25 15.37 -10.97
C ALA A 148 12.23 16.28 -12.23
N GLY A 149 12.82 15.78 -13.31
CA GLY A 149 12.82 16.41 -14.64
C GLY A 149 13.85 17.52 -14.83
N LEU A 150 14.02 17.96 -16.09
CA LEU A 150 14.93 19.06 -16.47
C LEU A 150 14.60 20.37 -15.74
N PHE A 151 13.31 20.64 -15.57
CA PHE A 151 12.79 21.86 -14.93
C PHE A 151 12.75 21.78 -13.40
N LYS A 152 13.31 20.72 -12.79
CA LYS A 152 13.38 20.56 -11.32
C LYS A 152 12.02 20.64 -10.61
N GLY A 153 10.96 20.14 -11.26
CA GLY A 153 9.62 20.09 -10.69
C GLY A 153 9.52 19.09 -9.52
N TRP A 154 8.50 19.27 -8.70
CA TRP A 154 8.23 18.40 -7.54
C TRP A 154 7.14 17.38 -7.87
N LYS A 155 7.38 16.12 -7.53
CA LYS A 155 6.38 15.05 -7.65
C LYS A 155 6.13 14.43 -6.30
N ARG A 156 4.87 14.43 -5.85
CA ARG A 156 4.43 13.68 -4.68
C ARG A 156 4.48 12.20 -5.02
N LEU A 157 5.25 11.43 -4.26
CA LEU A 157 5.47 10.01 -4.46
C LEU A 157 5.42 9.32 -3.11
N TYR A 158 5.03 8.05 -3.13
CA TYR A 158 4.95 7.25 -1.93
C TYR A 158 6.25 6.48 -1.74
N PHE A 159 6.96 6.74 -0.64
CA PHE A 159 8.26 6.15 -0.34
C PHE A 159 8.13 5.02 0.67
N THR A 160 8.99 4.02 0.54
CA THR A 160 9.08 2.88 1.46
C THR A 160 10.53 2.57 1.76
N LEU A 161 10.84 2.31 3.02
CA LEU A 161 12.14 1.90 3.53
C LEU A 161 12.03 0.50 4.13
N HIS A 162 12.81 -0.46 3.63
CA HIS A 162 12.98 -1.79 4.19
C HIS A 162 14.47 -2.07 4.46
N GLY A 163 14.91 -2.01 5.72
CA GLY A 163 16.33 -2.02 6.03
C GLY A 163 17.03 -0.85 5.35
N LEU A 164 17.92 -1.11 4.38
CA LEU A 164 18.52 -0.07 3.54
C LEU A 164 17.78 0.20 2.24
N GLU A 165 16.89 -0.70 1.83
CA GLU A 165 16.21 -0.59 0.55
C GLU A 165 15.18 0.54 0.63
N LEU A 166 15.45 1.61 -0.10
CA LEU A 166 14.61 2.76 -0.26
C LEU A 166 14.02 2.75 -1.66
N ALA A 167 12.71 2.66 -1.71
CA ALA A 167 11.94 2.62 -2.95
C ALA A 167 10.91 3.76 -2.96
N TYR A 168 10.46 4.12 -4.16
CA TYR A 168 9.27 4.95 -4.31
C TYR A 168 8.35 4.43 -5.42
N ALA A 169 7.06 4.67 -5.23
CA ALA A 169 5.99 4.36 -6.16
C ALA A 169 5.13 5.61 -6.40
N LYS A 170 4.23 5.54 -7.38
CA LYS A 170 3.25 6.61 -7.62
C LYS A 170 2.26 6.73 -6.46
N ASP A 171 1.94 5.61 -5.82
CA ASP A 171 0.98 5.50 -4.74
C ASP A 171 1.29 4.32 -3.80
N THR A 172 0.54 4.15 -2.72
CA THR A 172 0.76 3.19 -1.62
C THR A 172 0.86 1.74 -2.10
N ASN A 173 0.02 1.36 -3.06
CA ASN A 173 -0.11 -0.02 -3.53
C ASN A 173 0.27 -0.21 -5.02
N SER A 174 0.81 0.82 -5.64
CA SER A 174 1.32 0.78 -7.01
C SER A 174 2.67 0.10 -7.09
N GLU A 175 3.08 -0.25 -8.31
CA GLU A 175 4.41 -0.78 -8.57
C GLU A 175 5.51 0.22 -8.21
N THR A 176 6.62 -0.33 -7.72
CA THR A 176 7.85 0.41 -7.48
C THR A 176 8.36 1.00 -8.79
N VAL A 177 8.54 2.32 -8.82
CA VAL A 177 9.16 3.01 -9.97
C VAL A 177 10.67 2.82 -9.92
N LEU A 178 11.24 2.88 -8.71
CA LEU A 178 12.68 2.76 -8.51
C LEU A 178 12.96 2.29 -7.09
N CYS A 179 13.87 1.32 -6.94
CA CYS A 179 14.42 0.86 -5.68
C CYS A 179 15.95 1.00 -5.70
N ASP A 180 16.53 1.45 -4.58
CA ASP A 180 17.98 1.51 -4.36
C ASP A 180 18.29 1.37 -2.87
N LYS A 181 19.56 1.31 -2.49
CA LYS A 181 19.98 1.29 -1.09
C LYS A 181 20.41 2.68 -0.63
N ALA A 182 19.86 3.14 0.49
CA ALA A 182 20.28 4.37 1.13
C ALA A 182 21.71 4.23 1.68
N HIS A 183 22.58 5.16 1.30
CA HIS A 183 23.92 5.29 1.86
C HIS A 183 23.95 6.32 3.00
N SER A 184 23.33 7.49 2.79
CA SER A 184 23.20 8.51 3.82
C SER A 184 21.99 9.42 3.59
N VAL A 185 21.59 10.15 4.64
CA VAL A 185 20.56 11.19 4.60
C VAL A 185 21.01 12.40 5.42
N GLU A 186 20.85 13.57 4.83
CA GLU A 186 21.17 14.86 5.44
C GLU A 186 20.00 15.83 5.26
N GLU A 187 19.91 16.84 6.12
CA GLU A 187 19.03 17.98 5.85
C GLU A 187 19.52 18.73 4.61
N TRP A 188 18.58 19.25 3.83
CA TRP A 188 18.89 19.97 2.61
C TRP A 188 18.31 21.37 2.66
N GLU A 189 19.20 22.35 2.71
CA GLU A 189 18.84 23.78 2.83
C GLU A 189 18.13 24.35 1.58
N GLY A 190 18.11 23.61 0.47
CA GLY A 190 17.45 24.07 -0.75
C GLY A 190 15.92 24.00 -0.73
N HIS A 191 15.31 23.47 0.35
CA HIS A 191 13.86 23.49 0.55
C HIS A 191 13.50 23.36 2.04
N ALA A 192 12.41 24.00 2.48
CA ALA A 192 11.87 23.76 3.82
C ALA A 192 11.50 22.28 4.00
N ASN A 193 11.87 21.68 5.13
CA ASN A 193 11.71 20.23 5.37
C ASN A 193 12.40 19.35 4.31
N GLY A 194 13.45 19.89 3.68
CA GLY A 194 14.22 19.23 2.63
C GLY A 194 15.20 18.19 3.19
N LEU A 195 15.33 17.08 2.47
CA LEU A 195 16.32 16.03 2.72
C LEU A 195 17.12 15.74 1.45
N LEU A 196 18.42 15.50 1.62
CA LEU A 196 19.32 15.01 0.59
C LEU A 196 19.69 13.56 0.92
N ILE A 197 19.18 12.62 0.12
CA ILE A 197 19.43 11.19 0.30
C ILE A 197 20.44 10.74 -0.74
N ARG A 198 21.60 10.23 -0.30
CA ARG A 198 22.60 9.63 -1.18
C ARG A 198 22.38 8.13 -1.22
N LEU A 199 22.38 7.56 -2.42
CA LEU A 199 22.15 6.14 -2.65
C LEU A 199 23.47 5.42 -3.00
N MET A 200 23.52 4.11 -2.77
CA MET A 200 24.69 3.28 -3.05
C MET A 200 25.08 3.25 -4.54
N SER A 201 24.13 3.51 -5.44
CA SER A 201 24.40 3.68 -6.88
C SER A 201 25.13 4.97 -7.25
N GLY A 202 25.35 5.88 -6.29
CA GLY A 202 25.84 7.24 -6.53
C GLY A 202 24.74 8.25 -6.87
N ARG A 203 23.48 7.81 -7.04
CA ARG A 203 22.34 8.71 -7.22
C ARG A 203 22.09 9.55 -5.96
N VAL A 204 21.63 10.77 -6.17
CA VAL A 204 21.21 11.68 -5.10
C VAL A 204 19.74 12.05 -5.29
N TRP A 205 18.94 11.82 -4.27
CA TRP A 205 17.55 12.23 -4.23
C TRP A 205 17.39 13.46 -3.35
N LYS A 206 16.95 14.55 -3.95
CA LYS A 206 16.45 15.73 -3.25
C LYS A 206 14.96 15.57 -3.06
N VAL A 207 14.54 15.52 -1.80
CA VAL A 207 13.14 15.35 -1.42
C VAL A 207 12.76 16.41 -0.39
N HIS A 208 11.47 16.67 -0.21
CA HIS A 208 10.97 17.37 0.96
C HIS A 208 9.70 16.70 1.49
N ALA A 209 9.46 16.87 2.79
CA ALA A 209 8.23 16.43 3.44
C ALA A 209 7.23 17.59 3.57
N GLU A 210 5.97 17.27 3.90
CA GLU A 210 4.93 18.27 4.18
C GLU A 210 5.18 18.98 5.52
N SER A 211 5.80 18.31 6.49
CA SER A 211 6.11 18.88 7.81
C SER A 211 7.54 18.57 8.28
N TYR A 212 7.99 19.33 9.27
CA TYR A 212 9.29 19.13 9.91
C TYR A 212 9.35 17.78 10.62
N GLU A 213 8.27 17.36 11.27
CA GLU A 213 8.17 16.09 12.00
C GLU A 213 8.35 14.90 11.06
N THR A 214 7.70 14.95 9.89
CA THR A 214 7.84 13.93 8.85
C THR A 214 9.25 13.90 8.30
N ALA A 215 9.86 15.04 7.98
CA ALA A 215 11.25 15.10 7.51
C ALA A 215 12.23 14.57 8.58
N LYS A 216 12.07 14.98 9.83
CA LYS A 216 12.86 14.52 10.97
C LYS A 216 12.71 13.02 11.18
N ARG A 217 11.50 12.47 11.04
CA ARG A 217 11.23 11.04 11.14
C ARG A 217 11.94 10.27 10.05
N TRP A 218 11.79 10.67 8.79
CA TRP A 218 12.49 10.07 7.65
C TRP A 218 14.00 10.09 7.81
N ARG A 219 14.57 11.24 8.19
CA ARG A 219 16.01 11.36 8.49
C ARG A 219 16.43 10.37 9.57
N SER A 220 15.70 10.34 10.69
CA SER A 220 16.02 9.48 11.83
C SER A 220 16.00 7.99 11.46
N VAL A 221 14.96 7.52 10.75
CA VAL A 221 14.84 6.10 10.40
C VAL A 221 15.87 5.68 9.35
N ILE A 222 16.14 6.52 8.34
CA ILE A 222 17.16 6.22 7.32
C ILE A 222 18.56 6.24 7.95
N SER A 223 18.91 7.27 8.73
CA SER A 223 20.21 7.33 9.42
C SER A 223 20.41 6.14 10.36
N SER A 224 19.36 5.74 11.09
CA SER A 224 19.40 4.54 11.92
C SER A 224 19.64 3.29 11.09
N ALA A 225 18.92 3.11 9.98
CA ALA A 225 19.10 1.97 9.09
C ALA A 225 20.52 1.89 8.51
N CYS A 226 21.07 3.02 8.03
CA CYS A 226 22.45 3.12 7.54
C CYS A 226 23.46 2.67 8.60
N ARG A 227 23.33 3.15 9.84
CA ARG A 227 24.20 2.73 10.95
C ARG A 227 24.08 1.24 11.29
N HIS A 228 22.86 0.69 11.28
CA HIS A 228 22.65 -0.71 11.62
C HIS A 228 23.12 -1.68 10.54
N ALA A 229 23.14 -1.25 9.27
CA ALA A 229 23.51 -2.12 8.15
C ALA A 229 24.94 -2.66 8.23
N GLU A 230 25.86 -1.95 8.88
CA GLU A 230 27.23 -2.44 9.11
C GLU A 230 27.28 -3.63 10.07
N THR A 231 26.31 -3.74 10.98
CA THR A 231 26.30 -4.74 12.06
C THR A 231 25.34 -5.90 11.80
N PHE A 232 24.25 -5.64 11.08
CA PHE A 232 23.21 -6.61 10.79
C PHE A 232 23.62 -7.55 9.65
N THR A 233 23.47 -8.85 9.88
CA THR A 233 23.37 -9.83 8.80
C THR A 233 22.25 -10.80 9.10
N LEU A 234 21.56 -11.26 8.06
CA LEU A 234 20.45 -12.19 8.24
C LEU A 234 20.89 -13.49 8.94
N LYS A 235 22.07 -14.01 8.59
CA LYS A 235 22.69 -15.16 9.28
C LYS A 235 22.86 -14.93 10.78
N LYS A 236 23.37 -13.75 11.21
CA LYS A 236 23.49 -13.41 12.64
C LYS A 236 22.12 -13.35 13.32
N TYR A 237 21.13 -12.74 12.66
CA TYR A 237 19.76 -12.67 13.16
C TYR A 237 19.15 -14.06 13.36
N LEU A 238 19.17 -14.92 12.34
CA LEU A 238 18.62 -16.28 12.41
C LEU A 238 19.34 -17.15 13.45
N ASN A 239 20.67 -17.05 13.56
CA ASN A 239 21.44 -17.74 14.60
C ASN A 239 21.06 -17.26 16.01
N SER A 240 20.78 -15.96 16.20
CA SER A 240 20.29 -15.41 17.46
C SER A 240 18.91 -15.96 17.81
N ARG A 241 17.98 -16.01 16.84
CA ARG A 241 16.64 -16.59 17.01
C ARG A 241 16.71 -18.07 17.39
N ARG A 242 17.56 -18.87 16.73
CA ARG A 242 17.77 -20.29 17.05
C ARG A 242 18.24 -20.49 18.50
N ARG A 243 19.29 -19.77 18.91
CA ARG A 243 19.84 -19.86 20.27
C ARG A 243 18.81 -19.51 21.34
N LYS A 244 17.95 -18.53 21.06
CA LYS A 244 16.89 -18.07 21.97
C LYS A 244 15.59 -18.87 21.85
N LYS A 245 15.53 -19.89 20.99
CA LYS A 245 14.31 -20.66 20.67
C LYS A 245 13.14 -19.75 20.26
N LEU A 246 13.44 -18.70 19.49
CA LEU A 246 12.45 -17.76 18.97
C LEU A 246 12.19 -18.03 17.48
N ARG A 247 10.97 -17.74 17.05
CA ARG A 247 10.60 -17.71 15.63
C ARG A 247 11.24 -16.48 14.96
N PRO A 248 11.69 -16.58 13.70
CA PRO A 248 12.07 -15.40 12.96
C PRO A 248 10.82 -14.58 12.65
N VAL A 249 10.94 -13.27 12.80
CA VAL A 249 9.96 -12.31 12.32
C VAL A 249 10.62 -11.48 11.24
N PHE A 250 10.09 -11.53 10.02
CA PHE A 250 10.62 -10.81 8.87
C PHE A 250 9.46 -10.21 8.08
N GLY A 251 9.65 -9.07 7.47
CA GLY A 251 8.60 -8.43 6.70
C GLY A 251 9.17 -7.35 5.83
N GLY A 252 8.47 -7.00 4.76
CA GLY A 252 8.92 -6.14 3.68
C GLY A 252 7.82 -5.95 2.65
N TRP A 253 8.03 -5.07 1.68
CA TRP A 253 7.05 -4.84 0.62
C TRP A 253 7.20 -5.89 -0.47
N LEU A 254 6.08 -6.51 -0.83
CA LEU A 254 6.01 -7.46 -1.94
C LEU A 254 4.90 -7.04 -2.89
N THR A 255 5.12 -7.26 -4.18
CA THR A 255 4.10 -7.04 -5.21
C THR A 255 3.43 -8.37 -5.56
N GLU A 256 2.19 -8.56 -5.14
CA GLU A 256 1.39 -9.69 -5.60
C GLU A 256 1.14 -9.58 -7.11
N VAL A 257 1.36 -10.67 -7.83
CA VAL A 257 1.21 -10.74 -9.29
C VAL A 257 0.09 -11.72 -9.62
N SER A 258 -1.04 -11.19 -10.10
CA SER A 258 -2.18 -11.95 -10.59
C SER A 258 -2.54 -11.52 -12.02
N LYS A 259 -3.45 -12.24 -12.71
CA LYS A 259 -3.78 -12.00 -14.12
C LYS A 259 -4.27 -10.55 -14.33
N GLY A 260 -3.38 -9.68 -14.82
CA GLY A 260 -3.67 -8.28 -15.12
C GLY A 260 -3.66 -7.33 -13.92
N CYS A 261 -3.26 -7.78 -12.72
CA CYS A 261 -3.21 -6.94 -11.53
C CYS A 261 -1.90 -7.15 -10.76
N ARG A 262 -1.27 -6.04 -10.40
CA ARG A 262 -0.07 -6.01 -9.56
C ARG A 262 -0.34 -5.14 -8.35
N LEU A 263 -0.24 -5.73 -7.16
CA LEU A 263 -0.65 -5.11 -5.91
C LEU A 263 0.48 -5.16 -4.90
N ARG A 264 1.11 -4.00 -4.65
CA ARG A 264 2.22 -3.89 -3.70
C ARG A 264 1.68 -3.69 -2.29
N ARG A 265 2.06 -4.54 -1.35
CA ARG A 265 1.60 -4.50 0.05
C ARG A 265 2.74 -4.85 0.99
N PHE A 266 2.56 -4.54 2.28
CA PHE A 266 3.52 -4.91 3.31
C PHE A 266 3.19 -6.31 3.83
N TYR A 267 4.13 -7.25 3.69
CA TYR A 267 3.97 -8.63 4.14
C TYR A 267 4.84 -8.87 5.35
N VAL A 268 4.38 -9.75 6.23
CA VAL A 268 5.09 -10.17 7.43
C VAL A 268 4.99 -11.68 7.59
N ILE A 269 6.11 -12.33 7.83
CA ILE A 269 6.18 -13.70 8.35
C ILE A 269 6.57 -13.68 9.82
N ASP A 270 5.77 -14.38 10.63
CA ASP A 270 6.09 -14.76 12.01
C ASP A 270 6.22 -16.29 12.06
N GLY A 271 7.46 -16.77 12.05
CA GLY A 271 7.76 -18.17 11.75
C GLY A 271 7.29 -18.52 10.34
N SER A 272 6.31 -19.43 10.25
CA SER A 272 5.63 -19.81 9.00
C SER A 272 4.28 -19.11 8.79
N THR A 273 3.81 -18.28 9.73
CA THR A 273 2.54 -17.57 9.57
C THR A 273 2.75 -16.32 8.73
N LEU A 274 2.09 -16.24 7.57
CA LEU A 274 2.11 -15.08 6.68
C LEU A 274 0.92 -14.16 6.99
N GLY A 275 1.20 -12.87 7.11
CA GLY A 275 0.21 -11.81 7.11
C GLY A 275 0.54 -10.72 6.10
N VAL A 276 -0.45 -9.87 5.83
CA VAL A 276 -0.37 -8.77 4.88
C VAL A 276 -1.10 -7.53 5.42
N ALA A 277 -0.60 -6.36 5.09
CA ALA A 277 -1.23 -5.08 5.34
C ALA A 277 -1.04 -4.16 4.13
N ASN A 278 -1.92 -3.20 3.94
CA ASN A 278 -1.76 -2.22 2.85
C ASN A 278 -0.54 -1.31 3.05
N ASP A 279 -0.09 -1.16 4.29
CA ASP A 279 1.04 -0.33 4.71
C ASP A 279 1.67 -0.90 6.00
N VAL A 280 2.89 -0.48 6.34
CA VAL A 280 3.63 -0.86 7.56
C VAL A 280 2.91 -0.49 8.85
N ASP A 281 2.17 0.62 8.84
CA ASP A 281 1.42 1.10 10.01
C ASP A 281 -0.02 0.56 10.06
N ASN A 282 -0.44 -0.20 9.04
CA ASN A 282 -1.79 -0.74 8.91
C ASN A 282 -1.93 -2.13 9.55
N GLN A 283 -3.17 -2.47 9.93
CA GLN A 283 -3.47 -3.74 10.59
C GLN A 283 -3.11 -4.94 9.72
N LEU A 284 -2.30 -5.83 10.30
CA LEU A 284 -1.89 -7.08 9.65
C LEU A 284 -3.04 -8.10 9.63
N GLU A 285 -3.51 -8.40 8.43
CA GLU A 285 -4.43 -9.51 8.15
C GLU A 285 -3.64 -10.82 8.02
N ARG A 286 -4.13 -11.92 8.59
CA ARG A 286 -3.49 -13.23 8.42
C ARG A 286 -3.95 -13.87 7.13
N LEU A 287 -2.98 -14.25 6.30
CA LEU A 287 -3.23 -15.02 5.08
C LEU A 287 -3.21 -16.53 5.32
N GLY A 288 -2.34 -17.02 6.21
CA GLY A 288 -2.27 -18.43 6.54
C GLY A 288 -0.89 -18.89 6.98
N THR A 289 -0.69 -20.21 7.00
CA THR A 289 0.61 -20.82 7.27
C THR A 289 1.25 -21.19 5.94
N VAL A 290 2.44 -20.65 5.66
CA VAL A 290 3.27 -21.04 4.52
C VAL A 290 3.87 -22.41 4.80
N VAL A 291 3.71 -23.34 3.87
CA VAL A 291 4.26 -24.71 3.94
C VAL A 291 5.37 -24.95 2.93
N ASP A 292 5.46 -24.10 1.90
CA ASP A 292 6.51 -24.17 0.90
C ASP A 292 6.73 -22.79 0.25
N VAL A 293 7.96 -22.55 -0.22
CA VAL A 293 8.32 -21.35 -0.98
C VAL A 293 9.18 -21.71 -2.18
N GLY A 294 8.68 -21.41 -3.37
CA GLY A 294 9.35 -21.68 -4.65
C GLY A 294 9.72 -20.41 -5.41
N SER A 295 10.62 -20.52 -6.38
CA SER A 295 10.90 -19.43 -7.33
C SER A 295 9.97 -19.52 -8.54
N THR A 296 9.89 -18.43 -9.30
CA THR A 296 9.10 -18.39 -10.54
C THR A 296 9.97 -17.94 -11.70
N ARG A 297 9.75 -18.50 -12.89
CA ARG A 297 10.64 -18.30 -14.05
C ARG A 297 10.35 -17.03 -14.85
N ASP A 298 9.14 -16.48 -14.70
CA ASP A 298 8.66 -15.33 -15.43
C ASP A 298 8.87 -13.99 -14.69
N LEU A 299 9.42 -14.03 -13.48
CA LEU A 299 9.73 -12.84 -12.69
C LEU A 299 11.14 -12.97 -12.11
N GLU A 300 12.01 -12.00 -12.39
CA GLU A 300 13.42 -12.01 -11.96
C GLU A 300 13.58 -12.15 -10.43
N CYS A 301 12.75 -11.44 -9.66
CA CYS A 301 12.74 -11.46 -8.20
C CYS A 301 11.49 -12.17 -7.64
N GLY A 302 10.89 -13.06 -8.43
CA GLY A 302 9.59 -13.63 -8.10
C GLY A 302 9.65 -14.86 -7.20
N MET A 303 8.66 -14.94 -6.31
CA MET A 303 8.49 -16.02 -5.35
C MET A 303 7.05 -16.53 -5.38
N VAL A 304 6.85 -17.78 -5.00
CA VAL A 304 5.53 -18.38 -4.82
C VAL A 304 5.45 -18.94 -3.42
N PHE A 305 4.59 -18.37 -2.59
CA PHE A 305 4.24 -18.93 -1.29
C PHE A 305 3.12 -19.95 -1.47
N THR A 306 3.33 -21.18 -1.01
CA THR A 306 2.27 -22.19 -0.92
C THR A 306 1.75 -22.21 0.51
N LEU A 307 0.46 -21.95 0.69
CA LEU A 307 -0.20 -21.97 1.99
C LEU A 307 -0.76 -23.36 2.31
N ALA A 308 -0.93 -23.66 3.60
CA ALA A 308 -1.44 -24.94 4.08
C ALA A 308 -2.84 -25.31 3.57
N ASN A 309 -3.65 -24.31 3.16
CA ASN A 309 -4.96 -24.52 2.54
C ASN A 309 -4.88 -24.79 1.03
N GLY A 310 -3.68 -24.93 0.47
CA GLY A 310 -3.44 -25.16 -0.96
C GLY A 310 -3.35 -23.89 -1.81
N ASN A 311 -3.67 -22.71 -1.24
CA ASN A 311 -3.58 -21.44 -1.99
C ASN A 311 -2.12 -21.12 -2.31
N LYS A 312 -1.89 -20.66 -3.54
CA LYS A 312 -0.58 -20.19 -3.99
C LYS A 312 -0.61 -18.68 -4.21
N LEU A 313 0.26 -17.98 -3.50
CA LEU A 313 0.42 -16.54 -3.62
C LEU A 313 1.71 -16.25 -4.40
N LYS A 314 1.57 -15.70 -5.60
CA LYS A 314 2.70 -15.29 -6.43
C LYS A 314 3.04 -13.84 -6.16
N VAL A 315 4.29 -13.57 -5.79
CA VAL A 315 4.77 -12.25 -5.42
C VAL A 315 6.08 -11.93 -6.12
N ASN A 316 6.40 -10.64 -6.22
CA ASN A 316 7.69 -10.14 -6.67
C ASN A 316 8.30 -9.26 -5.58
N CYS A 317 9.57 -9.49 -5.26
CA CYS A 317 10.33 -8.62 -4.36
C CYS A 317 10.88 -7.41 -5.12
N ASP A 318 11.26 -6.36 -4.40
CA ASP A 318 11.87 -5.17 -5.02
C ASP A 318 13.34 -5.43 -5.44
N SER A 319 13.99 -6.47 -4.89
CA SER A 319 15.36 -6.86 -5.24
C SER A 319 15.62 -8.36 -5.06
N LEU A 320 16.69 -8.86 -5.71
CA LEU A 320 17.21 -10.22 -5.49
C LEU A 320 17.78 -10.42 -4.08
N ALA A 321 18.24 -9.35 -3.43
CA ALA A 321 18.74 -9.44 -2.07
C ALA A 321 17.58 -9.65 -1.08
N ASP A 322 16.47 -8.96 -1.30
CA ASP A 322 15.24 -9.11 -0.53
C ASP A 322 14.63 -10.51 -0.71
N SER A 323 14.52 -11.00 -1.96
CA SER A 323 13.98 -12.34 -2.22
C SER A 323 14.77 -13.43 -1.50
N ARG A 324 16.12 -13.35 -1.49
CA ARG A 324 16.99 -14.24 -0.71
C ARG A 324 16.69 -14.18 0.79
N CYS A 325 16.46 -12.98 1.33
CA CYS A 325 16.14 -12.83 2.75
C CYS A 325 14.82 -13.51 3.12
N TRP A 326 13.79 -13.37 2.27
CA TRP A 326 12.52 -14.09 2.42
C TRP A 326 12.71 -15.61 2.39
N TYR A 327 13.45 -16.15 1.41
CA TYR A 327 13.75 -17.58 1.32
C TYR A 327 14.45 -18.11 2.57
N GLU A 328 15.50 -17.41 3.03
CA GLU A 328 16.27 -17.85 4.20
C GLU A 328 15.42 -17.85 5.49
N CYS A 329 14.55 -16.84 5.68
CA CYS A 329 13.67 -16.79 6.85
C CYS A 329 12.61 -17.90 6.87
N LEU A 330 12.00 -18.19 5.72
CA LEU A 330 11.00 -19.25 5.59
C LEU A 330 11.63 -20.64 5.73
N ASN A 331 12.75 -20.89 5.04
CA ASN A 331 13.48 -22.15 5.16
C ASN A 331 13.98 -22.42 6.58
N PHE A 332 14.36 -21.37 7.31
CA PHE A 332 14.71 -21.50 8.72
C PHE A 332 13.51 -21.92 9.57
N SER A 333 12.32 -21.44 9.24
CA SER A 333 11.07 -21.74 9.96
C SER A 333 10.53 -23.14 9.65
N PHE A 334 10.79 -23.69 8.46
CA PHE A 334 10.42 -25.07 8.10
C PHE A 334 11.29 -26.14 8.76
N LYS A 335 12.46 -25.77 9.28
CA LYS A 335 13.45 -26.68 9.89
C LYS A 335 13.41 -26.70 11.42
N GLN A 336 12.52 -25.91 12.05
CA GLN A 336 12.31 -25.91 13.50
C GLN A 336 11.22 -26.90 13.89
#